data_AF-A0A920TYA7-F1
#
_entry.id   AF-A0A920TYA7-F1
#
_cell.length_a   1.000
_cell.length_b   1.000
_cell.length_c   1.000
_cell.angle_alpha   90.00
_cell.angle_beta   90.00
_cell.angle_gamma   90.00
#
_symmetry.space_group_name_H-M   'P 1'
#
loop_
_entity.id
_entity.type
_entity.pdbx_description
1 polymer ?
#
loop_
_entity_poly.entity_id
_entity_poly.type
_entity_poly.pdbx_seq_one_letter_code
_entity_poly.pdbx_strand_id
1 'polypeptide(L)'
;MGGQTGLNTALDLASRGILKKHNVELIGATKEAIDKAEDRELFKQAMQEINIDVARSGLANNLDEALSVANSIKYPLIIRPSFTLGGSGGGVANNKDEFITIIKRGLELSPTSEVLIEESLLGWKEYEMEVVRDNKDNAIIICSIENVDPMGVHTGDSITVAPAQTLTDKEFQIMRNYSIAILRKIGVDTGGSNVQFAVNPDNGRMIVIEMNPRVSRSSALASKATGFPIAKIAAKLAVGYTLDELKNDITGGATPASFEPTIDYVVTKIPKFTFEKFPKADSTLTTQMKSVGEAMAIGRNFQESLQKAIRSLESNHYGLTEMEVEEDFKTKVSQPSPDRLFYVAQAFREGFTIEDVFNLTKIDPWFLSYIKDLINTEKQISMTKVSNFHHDFLRDIKRKGSPISVYRS
;
A
#
# COMPACT_ATOMS: atom_id res chain seq x y z
N MET A 1 -18.83 6.22 -4.37
CA MET A 1 -19.06 5.04 -3.51
C MET A 1 -19.05 3.69 -4.25
N GLY A 2 -18.97 3.63 -5.59
CA GLY A 2 -19.07 2.37 -6.36
C GLY A 2 -17.77 1.87 -6.99
N GLY A 3 -16.62 2.15 -6.36
CA GLY A 3 -15.30 1.86 -6.95
C GLY A 3 -15.11 2.50 -8.33
N GLN A 4 -14.29 1.86 -9.18
CA GLN A 4 -14.04 2.35 -10.53
C GLN A 4 -15.28 2.31 -11.43
N THR A 5 -16.12 1.29 -11.29
CA THR A 5 -17.38 1.19 -12.04
C THR A 5 -18.26 2.41 -11.80
N GLY A 6 -18.42 2.82 -10.54
CA GLY A 6 -19.20 4.01 -10.20
C GLY A 6 -18.63 5.31 -10.78
N LEU A 7 -17.30 5.47 -10.78
CA LEU A 7 -16.64 6.63 -11.38
C LEU A 7 -16.83 6.66 -12.90
N ASN A 8 -16.48 5.56 -13.58
CA ASN A 8 -16.57 5.48 -15.05
C ASN A 8 -18.01 5.69 -15.54
N THR A 9 -19.01 5.13 -14.84
CA THR A 9 -20.42 5.37 -15.16
C THR A 9 -20.80 6.83 -14.98
N ALA A 10 -20.38 7.48 -13.89
CA ALA A 10 -20.68 8.90 -13.67
C ALA A 10 -20.04 9.80 -14.75
N LEU A 11 -18.77 9.54 -15.11
CA LEU A 11 -18.05 10.28 -16.15
C LEU A 11 -18.66 10.07 -17.54
N ASP A 12 -19.06 8.84 -17.89
CA ASP A 12 -19.71 8.55 -19.18
C ASP A 12 -21.10 9.22 -19.29
N LEU A 13 -21.88 9.23 -18.21
CA LEU A 13 -23.15 9.98 -18.17
C LEU A 13 -22.93 11.50 -18.30
N ALA A 14 -21.87 12.03 -17.67
CA ALA A 14 -21.54 13.44 -17.72
C ALA A 14 -21.03 13.85 -19.11
N SER A 15 -20.14 13.08 -19.72
CA SER A 15 -19.56 13.35 -21.04
C SER A 15 -20.60 13.30 -22.16
N ARG A 16 -21.61 12.43 -22.03
CA ARG A 16 -22.76 12.35 -22.94
C ARG A 16 -23.82 13.42 -22.69
N GLY A 17 -23.63 14.30 -21.70
CA GLY A 17 -24.58 15.36 -21.34
C GLY A 17 -25.89 14.85 -20.75
N ILE A 18 -25.96 13.57 -20.34
CA ILE A 18 -27.18 12.95 -19.79
C ILE A 18 -27.53 13.58 -18.44
N LEU A 19 -26.52 13.82 -17.60
CA LEU A 19 -26.72 14.47 -16.30
C LEU A 19 -27.33 15.87 -16.46
N LYS A 20 -26.77 16.66 -17.38
CA LYS A 20 -27.28 17.99 -17.73
C LYS A 20 -28.71 17.94 -18.29
N LYS A 21 -28.99 17.00 -19.19
CA LYS A 21 -30.32 16.80 -19.79
C LYS A 21 -31.40 16.53 -18.73
N HIS A 22 -31.05 15.80 -17.67
CA HIS A 22 -31.97 15.40 -16.61
C HIS A 22 -31.85 16.24 -15.33
N ASN A 23 -31.08 17.33 -15.34
CA ASN A 23 -30.82 18.18 -14.19
C ASN A 23 -30.34 17.40 -12.95
N VAL A 24 -29.43 16.46 -13.17
CA VAL A 24 -28.79 15.66 -12.11
C VAL A 24 -27.44 16.27 -11.77
N GLU A 25 -27.26 16.64 -10.50
CA GLU A 25 -26.02 17.19 -9.97
C GLU A 25 -25.08 16.06 -9.49
N LEU A 26 -23.78 16.21 -9.78
CA LEU A 26 -22.74 15.34 -9.21
C LEU A 26 -22.27 15.92 -7.88
N ILE A 27 -22.52 15.19 -6.80
CA ILE A 27 -22.10 15.56 -5.44
C ILE A 27 -20.94 14.69 -4.94
N GLY A 28 -20.22 15.18 -3.94
CA GLY A 28 -19.05 14.52 -3.33
C GLY A 28 -17.75 14.80 -4.08
N ALA A 29 -17.72 14.53 -5.39
CA ALA A 29 -16.61 14.88 -6.27
C ALA A 29 -17.14 15.35 -7.63
N THR A 30 -16.56 16.43 -8.15
CA THR A 30 -16.91 16.97 -9.48
C THR A 30 -16.27 16.15 -10.59
N LYS A 31 -16.78 16.29 -11.82
CA LYS A 31 -16.18 15.65 -13.00
C LYS A 31 -14.72 16.06 -13.15
N GLU A 32 -14.42 17.34 -12.97
CA GLU A 32 -13.08 17.92 -13.10
C GLU A 32 -12.11 17.37 -12.05
N ALA A 33 -12.58 17.19 -10.82
CA ALA A 33 -11.76 16.60 -9.76
C ALA A 33 -11.45 15.13 -10.03
N ILE A 34 -12.43 14.36 -10.52
CA ILE A 34 -12.25 12.96 -10.87
C ILE A 34 -11.28 12.84 -12.06
N ASP A 35 -11.51 13.56 -13.15
CA ASP A 35 -10.66 13.51 -14.35
C ASP A 35 -9.22 13.88 -14.01
N LYS A 36 -9.00 14.93 -13.21
CA LYS A 36 -7.65 15.38 -12.82
C LYS A 36 -6.91 14.38 -11.93
N ALA A 37 -7.61 13.56 -11.15
CA ALA A 37 -6.99 12.54 -10.30
C ALA A 37 -6.72 11.24 -11.06
N GLU A 38 -7.64 10.83 -11.94
CA GLU A 38 -7.56 9.56 -12.67
C GLU A 38 -6.64 9.66 -13.91
N ASP A 39 -6.54 10.83 -14.54
CA ASP A 39 -5.58 11.08 -15.60
C ASP A 39 -4.20 11.38 -15.02
N ARG A 40 -3.24 10.50 -15.31
CA ARG A 40 -1.88 10.58 -14.75
C ARG A 40 -1.12 11.84 -15.16
N GLU A 41 -1.36 12.37 -16.35
CA GLU A 41 -0.68 13.56 -16.84
C GLU A 41 -1.27 14.80 -16.18
N LEU A 42 -2.60 14.88 -16.07
CA LEU A 42 -3.27 15.95 -15.32
C LEU A 42 -2.88 15.93 -13.84
N PHE A 43 -2.79 14.74 -13.23
CA PHE A 43 -2.33 14.57 -11.86
C PHE A 43 -0.89 15.07 -11.69
N LYS A 44 0.02 14.63 -12.57
CA LYS A 44 1.43 15.06 -12.57
C LYS A 44 1.57 16.58 -12.68
N GLN A 45 0.85 17.20 -13.62
CA GLN A 45 0.84 18.66 -13.77
C GLN A 45 0.31 19.34 -12.50
N ALA A 46 -0.77 18.81 -11.92
CA ALA A 46 -1.34 19.34 -10.69
C ALA A 46 -0.35 19.27 -9.51
N MET A 47 0.43 18.19 -9.39
CA MET A 47 1.45 18.03 -8.34
C MET A 47 2.62 19.02 -8.53
N GLN A 48 3.06 19.21 -9.78
CA GLN A 48 4.11 20.17 -10.12
C GLN A 48 3.73 21.60 -9.75
N GLU A 49 2.48 22.00 -9.99
CA GLU A 49 1.98 23.34 -9.62
C GLU A 49 2.00 23.61 -8.11
N ILE A 50 1.94 22.56 -7.27
CA ILE A 50 2.03 22.67 -5.80
C ILE A 50 3.39 22.24 -5.25
N ASN A 51 4.39 22.06 -6.12
CA ASN A 51 5.76 21.64 -5.78
C ASN A 51 5.84 20.33 -4.99
N ILE A 52 4.96 19.37 -5.29
CA ILE A 52 5.03 18.01 -4.74
C ILE A 52 5.69 17.10 -5.78
N ASP A 53 6.70 16.36 -5.32
CA ASP A 53 7.50 15.49 -6.18
C ASP A 53 6.70 14.25 -6.61
N VAL A 54 6.79 13.92 -7.90
CA VAL A 54 6.23 12.70 -8.50
C VAL A 54 7.38 11.88 -9.08
N ALA A 55 7.13 10.61 -9.38
CA ALA A 55 8.12 9.78 -10.06
C ALA A 55 8.59 10.46 -11.35
N ARG A 56 9.90 10.64 -11.49
CA ARG A 56 10.49 11.19 -12.72
C ARG A 56 10.19 10.23 -13.86
N SER A 57 9.64 10.77 -14.94
CA SER A 57 9.25 10.00 -16.11
C SER A 57 9.37 10.82 -17.39
N GLY A 58 9.65 10.15 -18.50
CA GLY A 58 9.69 10.72 -19.84
C GLY A 58 9.29 9.72 -20.90
N LEU A 59 8.59 10.20 -21.94
CA LEU A 59 8.29 9.43 -23.14
C LEU A 59 9.46 9.53 -24.12
N ALA A 60 9.64 8.49 -24.93
CA ALA A 60 10.59 8.47 -26.02
C ALA A 60 10.04 7.65 -27.19
N ASN A 61 10.24 8.14 -28.41
CA ASN A 61 9.85 7.46 -29.65
C ASN A 61 11.04 6.87 -30.43
N ASN A 62 12.26 7.15 -29.97
CA ASN A 62 13.49 6.60 -30.55
C ASN A 62 14.55 6.42 -29.45
N LEU A 63 15.64 5.73 -29.81
CA LEU A 63 16.72 5.42 -28.86
C LEU A 63 17.43 6.69 -28.34
N ASP A 64 17.58 7.73 -29.15
CA ASP A 64 18.28 8.95 -28.75
C ASP A 64 17.48 9.75 -27.72
N GLU A 65 16.16 9.88 -27.94
CA GLU A 65 15.23 10.44 -26.94
C GLU A 65 15.23 9.60 -25.66
N ALA A 66 15.20 8.28 -25.78
CA ALA A 66 15.23 7.38 -24.62
C ALA A 66 16.51 7.55 -23.81
N LEU A 67 17.66 7.66 -24.48
CA LEU A 67 18.95 7.92 -23.82
C LEU A 67 18.98 9.31 -23.17
N SER A 68 18.36 10.32 -23.77
CA SER A 68 18.22 11.66 -23.17
C SER A 68 17.43 11.59 -21.86
N VAL A 69 16.29 10.90 -21.86
CA VAL A 69 15.49 10.69 -20.64
C VAL A 69 16.30 9.91 -19.59
N ALA A 70 16.96 8.81 -19.98
CA ALA A 70 17.77 8.00 -19.07
C ALA A 70 18.95 8.76 -18.44
N ASN A 71 19.55 9.73 -19.14
CA ASN A 71 20.62 10.54 -18.57
C ASN A 71 20.14 11.50 -17.47
N SER A 72 18.83 11.80 -17.42
CA SER A 72 18.23 12.68 -16.42
C SER A 72 17.73 11.94 -15.16
N ILE A 73 17.72 10.61 -15.19
CA ILE A 73 17.16 9.76 -14.13
C ILE A 73 18.22 8.73 -13.69
N LYS A 74 18.35 8.52 -12.38
CA LYS A 74 19.28 7.53 -11.85
C LYS A 74 18.72 6.12 -12.03
N TYR A 75 19.57 5.19 -12.48
CA TYR A 75 19.25 3.76 -12.49
C TYR A 75 18.96 3.20 -11.08
N PRO A 76 18.11 2.15 -10.95
CA PRO A 76 17.44 1.44 -12.04
C PRO A 76 16.25 2.22 -12.65
N LEU A 77 15.96 1.95 -13.93
CA LEU A 77 14.87 2.56 -14.68
C LEU A 77 13.81 1.51 -15.03
N ILE A 78 12.55 1.88 -14.91
CA ILE A 78 11.42 1.07 -15.37
C ILE A 78 11.06 1.52 -16.79
N ILE A 79 10.95 0.58 -17.71
CA ILE A 79 10.65 0.83 -19.11
C ILE A 79 9.32 0.16 -19.45
N ARG A 80 8.36 0.93 -19.97
CA ARG A 80 7.01 0.49 -20.31
C ARG A 80 6.68 0.92 -21.74
N PRO A 81 6.59 -0.01 -22.70
CA PRO A 81 6.13 0.31 -24.04
C PRO A 81 4.67 0.74 -24.03
N SER A 82 4.35 1.75 -24.82
CA SER A 82 2.97 2.23 -24.98
C SER A 82 2.12 1.19 -25.71
N PHE A 83 0.85 1.08 -25.34
CA PHE A 83 -0.14 0.20 -25.96
C PHE A 83 0.23 -1.31 -25.99
N THR A 84 1.11 -1.78 -25.11
CA THR A 84 1.36 -3.22 -24.91
C THR A 84 0.65 -3.76 -23.67
N LEU A 85 0.30 -5.05 -23.70
CA LEU A 85 -0.37 -5.72 -22.57
C LEU A 85 0.65 -6.51 -21.73
N GLY A 86 0.41 -6.60 -20.43
CA GLY A 86 1.18 -7.45 -19.51
C GLY A 86 2.66 -7.08 -19.37
N GLY A 87 3.05 -5.84 -19.68
CA GLY A 87 4.46 -5.40 -19.65
C GLY A 87 5.31 -5.93 -20.80
N SER A 88 4.68 -6.47 -21.86
CA SER A 88 5.37 -7.00 -23.03
C SER A 88 6.30 -5.95 -23.65
N GLY A 89 7.55 -6.32 -23.85
CA GLY A 89 8.61 -5.45 -24.37
C GLY A 89 9.28 -4.53 -23.34
N GLY A 90 8.67 -4.36 -22.16
CA GLY A 90 9.21 -3.57 -21.06
C GLY A 90 10.23 -4.32 -20.20
N GLY A 91 10.61 -3.71 -19.09
CA GLY A 91 11.52 -4.29 -18.12
C GLY A 91 12.13 -3.28 -17.15
N VAL A 92 13.01 -3.77 -16.28
CA VAL A 92 13.83 -2.93 -15.41
C VAL A 92 15.25 -2.95 -15.96
N ALA A 93 15.82 -1.77 -16.20
CA ALA A 93 17.22 -1.62 -16.57
C ALA A 93 18.02 -1.17 -15.35
N ASN A 94 19.05 -1.92 -14.97
CA ASN A 94 19.94 -1.53 -13.86
C ASN A 94 21.18 -0.76 -14.34
N ASN A 95 21.46 -0.83 -15.63
CA ASN A 95 22.58 -0.16 -16.28
C ASN A 95 22.20 0.22 -17.72
N LYS A 96 23.11 0.95 -18.38
CA LYS A 96 22.91 1.47 -19.73
C LYS A 96 22.78 0.37 -20.80
N ASP A 97 23.48 -0.75 -20.66
CA ASP A 97 23.46 -1.81 -21.66
C ASP A 97 22.14 -2.59 -21.62
N GLU A 98 21.65 -2.89 -20.41
CA GLU A 98 20.29 -3.40 -20.20
C GLU A 98 19.24 -2.43 -20.74
N PHE A 99 19.41 -1.13 -20.47
CA PHE A 99 18.50 -0.09 -20.94
C PHE A 99 18.37 -0.08 -22.46
N ILE A 100 19.50 -0.04 -23.19
CA ILE A 100 19.49 -0.03 -24.66
C ILE A 100 18.79 -1.27 -25.21
N THR A 101 19.06 -2.44 -24.63
CA THR A 101 18.43 -3.70 -25.02
C THR A 101 16.92 -3.66 -24.84
N ILE A 102 16.45 -3.22 -23.67
CA ILE A 102 15.03 -3.18 -23.34
C ILE A 102 14.31 -2.11 -24.17
N ILE A 103 14.90 -0.94 -24.39
CA ILE A 103 14.32 0.13 -25.21
C ILE A 103 14.15 -0.30 -26.66
N LYS A 104 15.17 -0.91 -27.28
CA LYS A 104 15.07 -1.39 -28.66
C LYS A 104 13.90 -2.36 -28.83
N ARG A 105 13.82 -3.35 -27.92
CA ARG A 105 12.71 -4.30 -27.88
C ARG A 105 11.36 -3.61 -27.62
N GLY A 106 11.32 -2.66 -26.70
CA GLY A 106 10.11 -1.93 -26.34
C GLY A 106 9.56 -1.08 -27.48
N LEU A 107 10.42 -0.34 -28.18
CA LEU A 107 10.05 0.46 -29.35
C LEU A 107 9.56 -0.41 -30.51
N GLU A 108 10.18 -1.57 -30.73
CA GLU A 108 9.76 -2.52 -31.78
C GLU A 108 8.39 -3.15 -31.49
N LEU A 109 8.12 -3.46 -30.21
CA LEU A 109 6.86 -4.10 -29.80
C LEU A 109 5.71 -3.12 -29.56
N SER A 110 6.01 -1.84 -29.33
CA SER A 110 5.00 -0.80 -29.18
C SER A 110 4.29 -0.53 -30.51
N PRO A 111 2.95 -0.67 -30.60
CA PRO A 111 2.19 -0.32 -31.81
C PRO A 111 2.38 1.12 -32.28
N THR A 112 2.73 2.03 -31.35
CA THR A 112 2.97 3.46 -31.62
C THR A 112 4.45 3.84 -31.62
N SER A 113 5.37 2.86 -31.56
CA SER A 113 6.81 3.09 -31.42
C SER A 113 7.14 4.09 -30.30
N GLU A 114 6.61 3.87 -29.11
CA GLU A 114 6.75 4.77 -27.97
C GLU A 114 7.00 3.97 -26.70
N VAL A 115 7.90 4.47 -25.85
CA VAL A 115 8.20 3.89 -24.55
C VAL A 115 8.19 4.97 -23.47
N LEU A 116 7.59 4.64 -22.33
CA LEU A 116 7.69 5.42 -21.11
C LEU A 116 8.86 4.91 -20.27
N ILE A 117 9.73 5.82 -19.86
CA ILE A 117 10.89 5.56 -19.01
C ILE A 117 10.65 6.25 -17.67
N GLU A 118 10.74 5.52 -16.58
CA GLU A 118 10.41 6.00 -15.24
C GLU A 118 11.52 5.65 -14.25
N GLU A 119 11.71 6.48 -13.23
CA GLU A 119 12.59 6.13 -12.11
C GLU A 119 12.03 4.91 -11.37
N SER A 120 12.91 3.97 -11.01
CA SER A 120 12.49 2.84 -10.20
C SER A 120 12.36 3.25 -8.74
N LEU A 121 11.16 3.06 -8.20
CA LEU A 121 10.87 3.20 -6.78
C LEU A 121 10.86 1.84 -6.06
N LEU A 122 11.26 0.76 -6.75
CA LEU A 122 11.25 -0.58 -6.17
C LEU A 122 12.06 -0.64 -4.88
N GLY A 123 11.47 -1.21 -3.83
CA GLY A 123 12.10 -1.32 -2.52
C GLY A 123 12.01 -0.07 -1.64
N TRP A 124 11.43 1.04 -2.12
CA TRP A 124 11.11 2.17 -1.24
C TRP A 124 9.96 1.82 -0.30
N LYS A 125 9.87 2.52 0.83
CA LYS A 125 8.74 2.38 1.76
C LYS A 125 7.47 2.92 1.10
N GLU A 126 6.34 2.24 1.29
CA GLU A 126 5.05 2.64 0.71
C GLU A 126 4.04 2.99 1.81
N TYR A 127 3.40 4.15 1.68
CA TYR A 127 2.48 4.70 2.67
C TYR A 127 1.17 5.13 2.02
N GLU A 128 0.10 5.08 2.81
CA GLU A 128 -1.20 5.60 2.42
C GLU A 128 -1.77 6.51 3.52
N MET A 129 -2.46 7.56 3.11
CA MET A 129 -3.17 8.49 3.98
C MET A 129 -4.63 8.56 3.57
N GLU A 130 -5.53 8.23 4.49
CA GLU A 130 -6.96 8.45 4.33
C GLU A 130 -7.32 9.86 4.81
N VAL A 131 -7.80 10.69 3.89
CA VAL A 131 -8.08 12.11 4.13
C VAL A 131 -9.56 12.35 3.95
N VAL A 132 -10.16 13.17 4.81
CA VAL A 132 -11.53 13.67 4.65
C VAL A 132 -11.53 15.19 4.66
N ARG A 133 -12.26 15.79 3.73
CA ARG A 133 -12.38 17.26 3.57
C ARG A 133 -13.83 17.69 3.36
N ASP A 134 -14.21 18.82 3.94
CA ASP A 134 -15.53 19.45 3.79
C ASP A 134 -15.52 20.80 3.05
N ASN A 135 -16.72 21.31 2.77
CA ASN A 135 -16.92 22.53 1.99
C ASN A 135 -16.47 23.83 2.71
N LYS A 136 -16.11 23.77 4.00
CA LYS A 136 -15.48 24.87 4.76
C LYS A 136 -13.96 24.74 4.80
N ASP A 137 -13.39 23.84 3.98
CA ASP A 137 -11.96 23.54 3.91
C ASP A 137 -11.38 22.95 5.21
N ASN A 138 -12.22 22.39 6.09
CA ASN A 138 -11.73 21.54 7.15
C ASN A 138 -11.19 20.25 6.52
N ALA A 139 -9.99 19.85 6.88
CA ALA A 139 -9.35 18.63 6.38
C ALA A 139 -8.63 17.89 7.51
N ILE A 140 -8.83 16.58 7.56
CA ILE A 140 -8.32 15.70 8.62
C ILE A 140 -7.73 14.42 8.03
N ILE A 141 -6.66 13.93 8.63
CA ILE A 141 -6.14 12.57 8.40
C ILE A 141 -6.91 11.60 9.29
N ILE A 142 -7.62 10.65 8.68
CA ILE A 142 -8.34 9.62 9.41
C ILE A 142 -7.40 8.50 9.82
N CYS A 143 -6.52 8.08 8.92
CA CYS A 143 -5.61 6.96 9.16
C CYS A 143 -4.36 7.09 8.29
N SER A 144 -3.20 6.81 8.88
CA SER A 144 -1.98 6.52 8.16
C SER A 144 -1.77 5.01 8.10
N ILE A 145 -1.32 4.52 6.96
CA ILE A 145 -1.05 3.10 6.71
C ILE A 145 0.38 2.99 6.19
N GLU A 146 1.15 2.07 6.75
CA GLU A 146 2.48 1.69 6.27
C GLU A 146 2.44 0.28 5.70
N ASN A 147 3.00 0.10 4.50
CA ASN A 147 3.11 -1.19 3.87
C ASN A 147 4.36 -1.91 4.40
N VAL A 148 4.20 -3.17 4.80
CA VAL A 148 5.31 -4.04 5.21
C VAL A 148 6.06 -4.52 3.96
N ASP A 149 5.32 -4.92 2.93
CA ASP A 149 5.89 -5.15 1.60
C ASP A 149 6.23 -3.80 0.96
N PRO A 150 7.46 -3.61 0.46
CA PRO A 150 7.88 -2.33 -0.11
C PRO A 150 7.30 -2.11 -1.52
N MET A 151 7.45 -0.88 -2.02
CA MET A 151 7.07 -0.47 -3.37
C MET A 151 7.48 -1.53 -4.42
N GLY A 152 6.51 -1.92 -5.25
CA GLY A 152 6.64 -3.00 -6.23
C GLY A 152 5.59 -4.09 -6.04
N VAL A 153 4.99 -4.17 -4.86
CA VAL A 153 3.81 -4.96 -4.56
C VAL A 153 2.63 -4.00 -4.40
N HIS A 154 1.53 -4.24 -5.12
CA HIS A 154 0.34 -3.41 -5.00
C HIS A 154 -0.19 -3.40 -3.55
N THR A 155 -0.56 -2.25 -2.99
CA THR A 155 -1.08 -2.12 -1.59
C THR A 155 -2.18 -3.14 -1.22
N GLY A 156 -3.06 -3.45 -2.18
CA GLY A 156 -4.08 -4.50 -2.07
C GLY A 156 -3.53 -5.93 -1.87
N ASP A 157 -2.34 -6.23 -2.39
CA ASP A 157 -1.60 -7.50 -2.25
C ASP A 157 -0.48 -7.43 -1.20
N SER A 158 -0.20 -6.25 -0.65
CA SER A 158 0.76 -6.06 0.43
C SER A 158 0.17 -6.40 1.79
N ILE A 159 1.02 -6.85 2.71
CA ILE A 159 0.76 -6.75 4.15
C ILE A 159 0.88 -5.27 4.54
N THR A 160 -0.10 -4.74 5.28
CA THR A 160 -0.10 -3.34 5.72
C THR A 160 -0.44 -3.20 7.19
N VAL A 161 0.04 -2.13 7.81
CA VAL A 161 -0.21 -1.82 9.22
C VAL A 161 -0.72 -0.39 9.41
N ALA A 162 -1.56 -0.21 10.43
CA ALA A 162 -1.96 1.10 10.92
C ALA A 162 -1.68 1.23 12.43
N PRO A 163 -1.14 2.37 12.91
CA PRO A 163 -0.72 3.54 12.13
C PRO A 163 0.62 3.29 11.39
N ALA A 164 1.15 4.30 10.69
CA ALA A 164 2.55 4.31 10.27
C ALA A 164 3.50 4.17 11.48
N GLN A 165 4.60 3.44 11.31
CA GLN A 165 5.54 3.03 12.37
C GLN A 165 6.93 3.69 12.23
N THR A 166 7.43 3.83 11.00
CA THR A 166 8.85 4.17 10.74
C THR A 166 9.07 5.58 10.18
N LEU A 167 8.09 6.47 10.31
CA LEU A 167 8.24 7.89 10.03
C LEU A 167 8.54 8.64 11.32
N THR A 168 9.51 9.55 11.27
CA THR A 168 9.61 10.59 12.29
C THR A 168 8.38 11.50 12.22
N ASP A 169 8.04 12.18 13.33
CA ASP A 169 6.93 13.14 13.32
C ASP A 169 7.14 14.21 12.23
N LYS A 170 8.37 14.67 11.98
CA LYS A 170 8.66 15.62 10.89
C LYS A 170 8.27 15.08 9.51
N GLU A 171 8.65 13.84 9.20
CA GLU A 171 8.28 13.20 7.93
C GLU A 171 6.78 12.97 7.85
N PHE A 172 6.16 12.55 8.95
CA PHE A 172 4.71 12.38 9.04
C PHE A 172 3.96 13.70 8.78
N GLN A 173 4.38 14.81 9.38
CA GLN A 173 3.76 16.12 9.16
C GLN A 173 3.93 16.59 7.71
N ILE A 174 5.07 16.31 7.06
CA ILE A 174 5.26 16.58 5.63
C ILE A 174 4.25 15.78 4.80
N MET A 175 4.14 14.47 5.04
CA MET A 175 3.17 13.61 4.35
C MET A 175 1.72 14.05 4.56
N ARG A 176 1.38 14.42 5.80
CA ARG A 176 0.07 14.98 6.17
C ARG A 176 -0.23 16.26 5.40
N ASN A 177 0.72 17.20 5.37
CA ASN A 177 0.56 18.47 4.65
C ASN A 177 0.39 18.25 3.15
N TYR A 178 1.19 17.36 2.55
CA TYR A 178 1.06 16.98 1.15
C TYR A 178 -0.30 16.36 0.88
N SER A 179 -0.76 15.41 1.70
CA SER A 179 -2.07 14.77 1.54
C SER A 179 -3.21 15.79 1.48
N ILE A 180 -3.23 16.76 2.39
CA ILE A 180 -4.24 17.82 2.42
C ILE A 180 -4.11 18.76 1.21
N ALA A 181 -2.88 19.17 0.85
CA ALA A 181 -2.63 20.03 -0.30
C ALA A 181 -3.07 19.37 -1.62
N ILE A 182 -2.86 18.06 -1.74
CA ILE A 182 -3.26 17.26 -2.90
C ILE A 182 -4.79 17.27 -3.05
N LEU A 183 -5.55 17.02 -1.98
CA LEU A 183 -7.02 17.09 -2.04
C LEU A 183 -7.52 18.47 -2.49
N ARG A 184 -6.94 19.54 -1.93
CA ARG A 184 -7.26 20.93 -2.31
C ARG A 184 -6.96 21.20 -3.78
N LYS A 185 -5.80 20.78 -4.27
CA LYS A 185 -5.37 21.00 -5.66
C LYS A 185 -6.19 20.19 -6.66
N ILE A 186 -6.53 18.96 -6.30
CA ILE A 186 -7.39 18.12 -7.13
C ILE A 186 -8.81 18.70 -7.19
N GLY A 187 -9.32 19.17 -6.06
CA GLY A 187 -10.65 19.76 -5.94
C GLY A 187 -11.67 18.80 -5.33
N VAL A 188 -11.25 17.94 -4.41
CA VAL A 188 -12.17 17.10 -3.63
C VAL A 188 -12.60 17.89 -2.39
N ASP A 189 -13.75 18.57 -2.50
CA ASP A 189 -14.25 19.50 -1.47
C ASP A 189 -15.24 18.87 -0.47
N THR A 190 -15.88 17.73 -0.78
CA THR A 190 -17.00 17.20 0.04
C THR A 190 -16.97 15.69 0.22
N GLY A 191 -15.83 15.14 0.64
CA GLY A 191 -15.69 13.69 0.72
C GLY A 191 -14.36 13.19 1.28
N GLY A 192 -14.16 11.88 1.13
CA GLY A 192 -12.92 11.20 1.51
C GLY A 192 -12.14 10.72 0.29
N SER A 193 -10.82 10.77 0.39
CA SER A 193 -9.87 10.30 -0.62
C SER A 193 -8.70 9.57 0.04
N ASN A 194 -8.10 8.65 -0.71
CA ASN A 194 -6.86 7.98 -0.35
C ASN A 194 -5.70 8.61 -1.14
N VAL A 195 -4.58 8.90 -0.48
CA VAL A 195 -3.36 9.43 -1.11
C VAL A 195 -2.20 8.48 -0.81
N GLN A 196 -1.43 8.11 -1.84
CA GLN A 196 -0.34 7.15 -1.72
C GLN A 196 1.02 7.82 -1.92
N PHE A 197 2.01 7.38 -1.14
CA PHE A 197 3.37 7.91 -1.16
C PHE A 197 4.41 6.80 -1.17
N ALA A 198 5.52 7.04 -1.86
CA ALA A 198 6.77 6.31 -1.67
C ALA A 198 7.76 7.18 -0.90
N VAL A 199 8.46 6.60 0.08
CA VAL A 199 9.52 7.26 0.86
C VAL A 199 10.82 6.48 0.72
N ASN A 200 11.86 7.17 0.28
CA ASN A 200 13.20 6.58 0.19
C ASN A 200 13.74 6.36 1.62
N PRO A 201 14.06 5.11 2.02
CA PRO A 201 14.55 4.84 3.37
C PRO A 201 15.93 5.44 3.66
N ASP A 202 16.74 5.73 2.64
CA ASP A 202 18.11 6.23 2.81
C ASP A 202 18.18 7.73 3.09
N ASN A 203 17.20 8.51 2.60
CA ASN A 203 17.26 9.98 2.66
C ASN A 203 15.93 10.69 2.94
N GLY A 204 14.83 9.96 3.09
CA GLY A 204 13.51 10.53 3.37
C GLY A 204 12.84 11.26 2.20
N ARG A 205 13.38 11.18 0.96
CA ARG A 205 12.70 11.73 -0.23
C ARG A 205 11.33 11.10 -0.37
N MET A 206 10.30 11.94 -0.37
CA MET A 206 8.90 11.55 -0.45
C MET A 206 8.35 11.90 -1.82
N ILE A 207 7.73 10.93 -2.46
CA ILE A 207 7.12 11.03 -3.78
C ILE A 207 5.66 10.65 -3.65
N VAL A 208 4.76 11.43 -4.24
CA VAL A 208 3.35 11.03 -4.37
C VAL A 208 3.19 10.07 -5.55
N ILE A 209 2.45 8.98 -5.33
CA ILE A 209 2.22 7.94 -6.34
C ILE A 209 0.91 8.19 -7.07
N GLU A 210 -0.18 8.29 -6.32
CA GLU A 210 -1.52 8.54 -6.85
C GLU A 210 -2.43 9.10 -5.76
N MET A 211 -3.60 9.62 -6.16
CA MET A 211 -4.71 9.84 -5.25
C MET A 211 -6.00 9.24 -5.84
N ASN A 212 -6.80 8.62 -4.99
CA ASN A 212 -8.07 8.03 -5.38
C ASN A 212 -9.20 8.97 -4.88
N PRO A 213 -9.94 9.66 -5.75
CA PRO A 213 -10.95 10.67 -5.38
C PRO A 213 -12.28 10.03 -4.93
N ARG A 214 -12.19 8.98 -4.11
CA ARG A 214 -13.31 8.15 -3.67
C ARG A 214 -12.91 7.33 -2.44
N VAL A 215 -13.92 6.74 -1.81
CA VAL A 215 -13.71 5.58 -0.92
C VAL A 215 -13.02 4.43 -1.67
N SER A 216 -12.17 3.73 -0.95
CA SER A 216 -11.31 2.64 -1.42
C SER A 216 -11.38 1.44 -0.45
N ARG A 217 -10.71 0.34 -0.81
CA ARG A 217 -10.45 -0.76 0.13
C ARG A 217 -9.72 -0.25 1.39
N SER A 218 -8.74 0.64 1.21
CA SER A 218 -7.98 1.26 2.29
C SER A 218 -8.85 2.13 3.19
N SER A 219 -9.84 2.84 2.64
CA SER A 219 -10.80 3.62 3.45
C SER A 219 -11.70 2.71 4.31
N ALA A 220 -12.04 1.51 3.82
CA ALA A 220 -12.80 0.53 4.58
C ALA A 220 -11.94 -0.06 5.71
N LEU A 221 -10.69 -0.41 5.41
CA LEU A 221 -9.69 -0.83 6.40
C LEU A 221 -9.49 0.25 7.46
N ALA A 222 -9.24 1.50 7.08
CA ALA A 222 -9.07 2.63 7.99
C ALA A 222 -10.29 2.88 8.85
N SER A 223 -11.50 2.76 8.29
CA SER A 223 -12.74 2.88 9.06
C SER A 223 -12.87 1.80 10.13
N LYS A 224 -12.37 0.59 9.84
CA LYS A 224 -12.35 -0.53 10.81
C LYS A 224 -11.21 -0.40 11.82
N ALA A 225 -10.06 0.12 11.39
CA ALA A 225 -8.90 0.34 12.23
C ALA A 225 -9.16 1.42 13.30
N THR A 226 -9.85 2.50 12.92
CA THR A 226 -10.03 3.69 13.79
C THR A 226 -11.40 3.75 14.44
N GLY A 227 -12.38 3.02 13.91
CA GLY A 227 -13.79 3.19 14.26
C GLY A 227 -14.44 4.44 13.66
N PHE A 228 -13.72 5.24 12.86
CA PHE A 228 -14.27 6.40 12.17
C PHE A 228 -14.99 5.99 10.87
N PRO A 229 -16.29 6.23 10.70
CA PRO A 229 -17.05 5.70 9.56
C PRO A 229 -16.93 6.59 8.31
N ILE A 230 -15.80 6.51 7.59
CA ILE A 230 -15.44 7.41 6.47
C ILE A 230 -16.58 7.55 5.45
N ALA A 231 -17.10 6.44 4.93
CA ALA A 231 -18.15 6.48 3.90
C ALA A 231 -19.45 7.15 4.39
N LYS A 232 -19.81 6.96 5.67
CA LYS A 232 -20.99 7.59 6.28
C LYS A 232 -20.80 9.10 6.43
N ILE A 233 -19.62 9.53 6.85
CA ILE A 233 -19.27 10.94 6.98
C ILE A 233 -19.21 11.59 5.59
N ALA A 234 -18.48 11.01 4.65
CA ALA A 234 -18.36 11.52 3.28
C ALA A 234 -19.74 11.67 2.58
N ALA A 235 -20.67 10.75 2.79
CA ALA A 235 -22.03 10.87 2.25
C ALA A 235 -22.80 12.08 2.82
N LYS A 236 -22.57 12.43 4.10
CA LYS A 236 -23.17 13.63 4.71
C LYS A 236 -22.49 14.91 4.23
N LEU A 237 -21.17 14.90 4.08
CA LEU A 237 -20.42 16.04 3.54
C LEU A 237 -20.88 16.37 2.10
N ALA A 238 -21.12 15.33 1.28
CA ALA A 238 -21.62 15.49 -0.08
C ALA A 238 -22.98 16.20 -0.18
N VAL A 239 -23.79 16.22 0.89
CA VAL A 239 -25.07 16.94 0.95
C VAL A 239 -25.00 18.23 1.77
N GLY A 240 -23.79 18.74 2.03
CA GLY A 240 -23.56 20.09 2.55
C GLY A 240 -23.21 20.19 4.03
N TYR A 241 -23.18 19.09 4.78
CA TYR A 241 -22.71 19.11 6.18
C TYR A 241 -21.22 19.42 6.27
N THR A 242 -20.80 19.95 7.42
CA THR A 242 -19.37 20.12 7.76
C THR A 242 -18.93 19.20 8.89
N LEU A 243 -17.64 18.93 8.98
CA LEU A 243 -17.08 17.95 9.92
C LEU A 243 -17.39 18.29 11.39
N ASP A 244 -17.45 19.58 11.72
CA ASP A 244 -17.79 20.12 13.03
C ASP A 244 -19.29 19.96 13.38
N GLU A 245 -20.17 19.86 12.39
CA GLU A 245 -21.61 19.63 12.57
C GLU A 245 -21.92 18.15 12.84
N LEU A 246 -21.01 17.26 12.43
CA LEU A 246 -21.18 15.82 12.54
C LEU A 246 -20.61 15.31 13.87
N LYS A 247 -21.34 14.39 14.50
CA LYS A 247 -20.93 13.75 15.76
C LYS A 247 -20.12 12.48 15.50
N ASN A 248 -19.15 12.19 16.35
CA ASN A 248 -18.41 10.94 16.34
C ASN A 248 -19.25 9.79 16.94
N ASP A 249 -19.50 8.75 16.16
CA ASP A 249 -20.40 7.65 16.51
C ASP A 249 -19.93 6.88 17.77
N ILE A 250 -18.64 6.53 17.86
CA ILE A 250 -18.14 5.61 18.89
C ILE A 250 -17.93 6.26 20.26
N THR A 251 -17.83 7.60 20.32
CA THR A 251 -17.77 8.38 21.57
C THR A 251 -19.16 8.82 22.05
N GLY A 252 -20.23 8.22 21.51
CA GLY A 252 -21.61 8.59 21.85
C GLY A 252 -21.99 10.00 21.39
N GLY A 253 -21.25 10.56 20.42
CA GLY A 253 -21.43 11.92 19.94
C GLY A 253 -20.96 13.01 20.90
N ALA A 254 -20.11 12.67 21.88
CA ALA A 254 -19.49 13.63 22.78
C ALA A 254 -18.42 14.51 22.09
N THR A 255 -17.81 14.00 21.03
CA THR A 255 -16.83 14.72 20.21
C THR A 255 -17.36 14.92 18.78
N PRO A 256 -16.94 15.97 18.05
CA PRO A 256 -17.29 16.13 16.65
C PRO A 256 -16.55 15.11 15.77
N ALA A 257 -16.89 15.05 14.47
CA ALA A 257 -16.16 14.29 13.46
C ALA A 257 -14.93 15.05 12.93
N SER A 258 -14.78 16.33 13.26
CA SER A 258 -13.62 17.19 12.93
C SER A 258 -12.41 16.92 13.84
N PHE A 259 -11.91 15.68 13.84
CA PHE A 259 -10.72 15.29 14.60
C PHE A 259 -9.93 14.21 13.86
N GLU A 260 -8.64 14.10 14.16
CA GLU A 260 -7.80 12.99 13.68
C GLU A 260 -7.81 11.87 14.73
N PRO A 261 -8.26 10.64 14.40
CA PRO A 261 -8.24 9.53 15.33
C PRO A 261 -6.83 9.20 15.83
N THR A 262 -6.72 8.86 17.11
CA THR A 262 -5.51 8.26 17.70
C THR A 262 -5.88 6.89 18.23
N ILE A 263 -5.07 5.89 17.89
CA ILE A 263 -5.27 4.50 18.32
C ILE A 263 -4.13 4.06 19.24
N ASP A 264 -4.46 3.26 20.24
CA ASP A 264 -3.53 2.75 21.25
C ASP A 264 -3.19 1.25 21.03
N TYR A 265 -3.33 0.82 19.78
CA TYR A 265 -3.10 -0.52 19.28
C TYR A 265 -2.53 -0.46 17.86
N VAL A 266 -2.03 -1.61 17.39
CA VAL A 266 -1.59 -1.82 16.00
C VAL A 266 -2.66 -2.64 15.29
N VAL A 267 -2.96 -2.25 14.05
CA VAL A 267 -3.80 -3.01 13.14
C VAL A 267 -2.92 -3.60 12.05
N THR A 268 -3.13 -4.86 11.69
CA THR A 268 -2.43 -5.53 10.61
C THR A 268 -3.44 -6.13 9.64
N LYS A 269 -3.27 -5.82 8.35
CA LYS A 269 -4.00 -6.44 7.24
C LYS A 269 -3.06 -7.40 6.51
N ILE A 270 -3.55 -8.60 6.20
CA ILE A 270 -2.86 -9.56 5.33
C ILE A 270 -3.82 -9.95 4.20
N PRO A 271 -3.39 -9.91 2.93
CA PRO A 271 -4.22 -10.32 1.80
C PRO A 271 -4.41 -11.84 1.75
N LYS A 272 -5.56 -12.25 1.21
CA LYS A 272 -5.91 -13.64 0.96
C LYS A 272 -5.82 -13.93 -0.54
N PHE A 273 -5.13 -15.01 -0.88
CA PHE A 273 -4.99 -15.51 -2.24
C PHE A 273 -5.64 -16.89 -2.39
N THR A 274 -5.90 -17.30 -3.63
CA THR A 274 -6.44 -18.63 -3.97
C THR A 274 -5.75 -19.24 -5.20
N PHE A 275 -4.41 -19.18 -5.26
CA PHE A 275 -3.65 -19.68 -6.42
C PHE A 275 -3.75 -21.21 -6.58
N GLU A 276 -4.11 -21.95 -5.54
CA GLU A 276 -4.42 -23.38 -5.60
C GLU A 276 -5.55 -23.70 -6.60
N LYS A 277 -6.44 -22.73 -6.86
CA LYS A 277 -7.50 -22.85 -7.88
C LYS A 277 -7.01 -22.53 -9.30
N PHE A 278 -5.80 -21.98 -9.43
CA PHE A 278 -5.22 -21.51 -10.69
C PHE A 278 -3.76 -21.95 -10.83
N PRO A 279 -3.46 -23.26 -10.91
CA PRO A 279 -2.09 -23.79 -10.85
C PRO A 279 -1.17 -23.36 -12.00
N LYS A 280 -1.74 -22.82 -13.09
CA LYS A 280 -0.98 -22.26 -14.22
C LYS A 280 -0.75 -20.76 -14.11
N ALA A 281 -1.35 -20.09 -13.14
CA ALA A 281 -1.18 -18.66 -12.94
C ALA A 281 0.14 -18.39 -12.21
N ASP A 282 0.81 -17.30 -12.61
CA ASP A 282 1.99 -16.83 -11.91
C ASP A 282 1.61 -16.22 -10.55
N SER A 283 2.09 -16.82 -9.47
CA SER A 283 1.85 -16.41 -8.09
C SER A 283 2.74 -15.27 -7.60
N THR A 284 3.67 -14.77 -8.43
CA THR A 284 4.53 -13.64 -8.10
C THR A 284 3.68 -12.39 -7.88
N LEU A 285 3.84 -11.71 -6.76
CA LEU A 285 3.13 -10.46 -6.49
C LEU A 285 3.83 -9.30 -7.21
N THR A 286 3.03 -8.41 -7.78
CA THR A 286 3.50 -7.27 -8.57
C THR A 286 2.64 -6.04 -8.26
N THR A 287 2.76 -4.99 -9.06
CA THR A 287 1.87 -3.82 -9.00
C THR A 287 0.44 -4.10 -9.48
N GLN A 288 0.14 -5.30 -9.99
CA GLN A 288 -1.21 -5.74 -10.30
C GLN A 288 -1.75 -6.64 -9.18
N MET A 289 -2.89 -6.23 -8.60
CA MET A 289 -3.56 -6.97 -7.54
C MET A 289 -4.05 -8.35 -8.01
N LYS A 290 -3.77 -9.40 -7.23
CA LYS A 290 -4.17 -10.81 -7.45
C LYS A 290 -4.90 -11.41 -6.24
N SER A 291 -4.90 -10.73 -5.09
CA SER A 291 -5.66 -11.15 -3.92
C SER A 291 -7.18 -11.14 -4.16
N VAL A 292 -7.88 -12.03 -3.47
CA VAL A 292 -9.34 -12.20 -3.56
C VAL A 292 -10.07 -11.71 -2.32
N GLY A 293 -9.32 -11.33 -1.29
CA GLY A 293 -9.84 -10.84 -0.01
C GLY A 293 -8.70 -10.46 0.92
N GLU A 294 -9.04 -10.16 2.16
CA GLU A 294 -8.09 -9.74 3.18
C GLU A 294 -8.60 -10.08 4.58
N ALA A 295 -7.67 -10.35 5.51
CA ALA A 295 -7.93 -10.48 6.93
C ALA A 295 -7.33 -9.29 7.67
N MET A 296 -8.05 -8.78 8.68
CA MET A 296 -7.60 -7.69 9.55
C MET A 296 -7.56 -8.17 10.99
N ALA A 297 -6.49 -7.84 11.70
CA ALA A 297 -6.40 -8.06 13.14
C ALA A 297 -5.93 -6.81 13.88
N ILE A 298 -6.22 -6.77 15.18
CA ILE A 298 -5.84 -5.70 16.09
C ILE A 298 -5.03 -6.33 17.24
N GLY A 299 -3.88 -5.79 17.58
CA GLY A 299 -3.07 -6.20 18.74
C GLY A 299 -2.49 -5.00 19.48
N ARG A 300 -2.14 -5.14 20.76
CA ARG A 300 -1.50 -4.05 21.52
C ARG A 300 -0.05 -3.80 21.11
N ASN A 301 0.51 -4.66 20.28
CA ASN A 301 1.82 -4.55 19.66
C ASN A 301 1.79 -5.21 18.28
N PHE A 302 2.81 -4.95 17.46
CA PHE A 302 2.90 -5.49 16.10
C PHE A 302 2.91 -7.02 16.06
N GLN A 303 3.66 -7.69 16.94
CA GLN A 303 3.77 -9.15 16.96
C GLN A 303 2.41 -9.82 17.22
N GLU A 304 1.67 -9.31 18.21
CA GLU A 304 0.32 -9.78 18.53
C GLU A 304 -0.62 -9.59 17.35
N SER A 305 -0.62 -8.39 16.75
CA SER A 305 -1.46 -8.05 15.61
C SER A 305 -1.16 -8.93 14.39
N LEU A 306 0.12 -9.11 14.06
CA LEU A 306 0.58 -9.93 12.95
C LEU A 306 0.17 -11.40 13.13
N GLN A 307 0.47 -12.01 14.27
CA GLN A 307 0.11 -13.42 14.51
C GLN A 307 -1.41 -13.63 14.57
N LYS A 308 -2.19 -12.60 14.96
CA LYS A 308 -3.65 -12.62 14.85
C LYS A 308 -4.12 -12.59 13.41
N ALA A 309 -3.51 -11.74 12.58
CA ALA A 309 -3.86 -11.65 11.17
C ALA A 309 -3.57 -12.96 10.45
N ILE A 310 -2.38 -13.56 10.65
CA ILE A 310 -1.97 -14.81 10.01
C ILE A 310 -2.99 -15.93 10.26
N ARG A 311 -3.34 -16.19 11.53
CA ARG A 311 -4.28 -17.27 11.85
C ARG A 311 -5.72 -17.01 11.44
N SER A 312 -6.06 -15.77 11.13
CA SER A 312 -7.40 -15.39 10.64
C SER A 312 -7.51 -15.51 9.12
N LEU A 313 -6.43 -15.90 8.42
CA LEU A 313 -6.42 -16.07 6.96
C LEU A 313 -7.13 -17.34 6.49
N GLU A 314 -7.47 -18.27 7.38
CA GLU A 314 -8.07 -19.56 7.01
C GLU A 314 -7.24 -20.29 5.92
N SER A 315 -5.91 -20.29 6.09
CA SER A 315 -4.93 -20.84 5.13
C SER A 315 -4.07 -21.97 5.73
N ASN A 316 -4.54 -22.60 6.82
CA ASN A 316 -3.78 -23.60 7.60
C ASN A 316 -2.46 -23.09 8.21
N HIS A 317 -2.21 -21.79 8.18
CA HIS A 317 -1.14 -21.15 8.92
C HIS A 317 -1.66 -20.68 10.29
N TYR A 318 -1.19 -21.31 11.36
CA TYR A 318 -1.57 -20.94 12.73
C TYR A 318 -0.69 -19.83 13.31
N GLY A 319 0.45 -19.56 12.68
CA GLY A 319 1.46 -18.56 13.03
C GLY A 319 2.49 -18.50 11.89
N LEU A 320 3.73 -18.11 12.17
CA LEU A 320 4.82 -18.16 11.20
C LEU A 320 5.21 -19.63 10.93
N THR A 321 4.51 -20.33 10.04
CA THR A 321 4.77 -21.75 9.74
C THR A 321 6.20 -21.98 9.22
N GLU A 322 6.75 -23.16 9.50
CA GLU A 322 8.03 -23.61 8.91
C GLU A 322 7.87 -23.87 7.41
N MET A 323 8.90 -23.48 6.64
CA MET A 323 8.94 -23.65 5.19
C MET A 323 10.12 -24.54 4.81
N GLU A 324 9.97 -25.31 3.72
CA GLU A 324 11.06 -26.14 3.20
C GLU A 324 12.19 -25.28 2.62
N VAL A 325 13.43 -25.71 2.87
CA VAL A 325 14.66 -25.05 2.39
C VAL A 325 15.21 -25.84 1.21
N GLU A 326 14.96 -25.33 0.02
CA GLU A 326 15.41 -25.91 -1.25
C GLU A 326 16.51 -25.05 -1.89
N GLU A 327 17.05 -25.48 -3.05
CA GLU A 327 18.10 -24.73 -3.76
C GLU A 327 17.69 -23.29 -4.11
N ASP A 328 16.40 -23.04 -4.35
CA ASP A 328 15.84 -21.74 -4.71
C ASP A 328 15.38 -20.90 -3.50
N PHE A 329 15.70 -21.32 -2.27
CA PHE A 329 15.21 -20.69 -1.04
C PHE A 329 15.43 -19.17 -0.98
N LYS A 330 16.63 -18.69 -1.34
CA LYS A 330 16.91 -17.23 -1.37
C LYS A 330 16.03 -16.47 -2.36
N THR A 331 15.66 -17.12 -3.46
CA THR A 331 14.72 -16.55 -4.46
C THR A 331 13.32 -16.46 -3.86
N LYS A 332 12.85 -17.50 -3.15
CA LYS A 332 11.54 -17.48 -2.45
C LYS A 332 11.46 -16.42 -1.36
N VAL A 333 12.59 -16.09 -0.71
CA VAL A 333 12.68 -14.97 0.23
C VAL A 333 12.63 -13.62 -0.49
N SER A 334 13.41 -13.45 -1.56
CA SER A 334 13.52 -12.15 -2.25
C SER A 334 12.26 -11.81 -3.05
N GLN A 335 11.68 -12.78 -3.75
CA GLN A 335 10.56 -12.60 -4.67
C GLN A 335 9.22 -12.48 -3.92
N PRO A 336 8.49 -11.36 -4.09
CA PRO A 336 7.13 -11.21 -3.57
C PRO A 336 6.21 -12.37 -3.97
N SER A 337 5.64 -13.04 -2.99
CA SER A 337 4.71 -14.16 -3.15
C SER A 337 3.76 -14.22 -1.94
N PRO A 338 2.60 -14.88 -2.04
CA PRO A 338 1.68 -15.08 -0.91
C PRO A 338 2.34 -15.66 0.34
N ASP A 339 3.35 -16.51 0.15
CA ASP A 339 4.02 -17.24 1.24
C ASP A 339 5.33 -16.59 1.69
N ARG A 340 5.72 -15.46 1.11
CA ARG A 340 7.02 -14.80 1.36
C ARG A 340 7.26 -14.50 2.83
N LEU A 341 6.23 -14.10 3.59
CA LEU A 341 6.34 -13.86 5.02
C LEU A 341 6.86 -15.10 5.77
N PHE A 342 6.41 -16.30 5.38
CA PHE A 342 6.82 -17.55 6.00
C PHE A 342 8.26 -17.91 5.58
N TYR A 343 8.66 -17.66 4.33
CA TYR A 343 10.05 -17.80 3.91
C TYR A 343 10.99 -16.83 4.62
N VAL A 344 10.56 -15.59 4.87
CA VAL A 344 11.29 -14.60 5.68
C VAL A 344 11.50 -15.12 7.10
N ALA A 345 10.45 -15.67 7.71
CA ALA A 345 10.52 -16.28 9.02
C ALA A 345 11.47 -17.49 9.03
N GLN A 346 11.41 -18.35 8.01
CA GLN A 346 12.32 -19.47 7.82
C GLN A 346 13.77 -18.99 7.66
N ALA A 347 14.04 -17.89 6.97
CA ALA A 347 15.39 -17.37 6.81
C ALA A 347 16.04 -17.04 8.16
N PHE A 348 15.26 -16.52 9.11
CA PHE A 348 15.76 -16.32 10.48
C PHE A 348 16.01 -17.64 11.23
N ARG A 349 15.22 -18.71 10.97
CA ARG A 349 15.51 -20.05 11.50
C ARG A 349 16.83 -20.60 10.97
N GLU A 350 17.11 -20.36 9.68
CA GLU A 350 18.37 -20.71 9.00
C GLU A 350 19.55 -19.80 9.36
N GLY A 351 19.37 -18.83 10.26
CA GLY A 351 20.45 -18.00 10.79
C GLY A 351 20.77 -16.74 9.99
N PHE A 352 19.92 -16.34 9.02
CA PHE A 352 20.10 -15.08 8.31
C PHE A 352 20.03 -13.89 9.28
N THR A 353 20.82 -12.85 9.02
CA THR A 353 20.75 -11.60 9.76
C THR A 353 19.58 -10.73 9.27
N ILE A 354 19.22 -9.70 10.04
CA ILE A 354 18.21 -8.72 9.61
C ILE A 354 18.69 -8.02 8.32
N GLU A 355 19.98 -7.75 8.21
CA GLU A 355 20.58 -7.12 7.03
C GLU A 355 20.51 -8.03 5.79
N ASP A 356 20.78 -9.33 5.94
CA ASP A 356 20.64 -10.29 4.83
C ASP A 356 19.22 -10.30 4.29
N VAL A 357 18.23 -10.37 5.19
CA VAL A 357 16.80 -10.40 4.82
C VAL A 357 16.36 -9.05 4.25
N PHE A 358 16.80 -7.93 4.83
CA PHE A 358 16.53 -6.59 4.27
C PHE A 358 17.09 -6.45 2.86
N ASN A 359 18.29 -6.94 2.60
CA ASN A 359 18.91 -6.85 1.28
C ASN A 359 18.15 -7.66 0.22
N LEU A 360 17.59 -8.81 0.61
CA LEU A 360 16.75 -9.63 -0.26
C LEU A 360 15.35 -9.03 -0.45
N THR A 361 14.77 -8.44 0.60
CA THR A 361 13.33 -8.17 0.62
C THR A 361 12.94 -6.71 0.51
N LYS A 362 13.82 -5.82 1.00
CA LYS A 362 13.57 -4.40 1.26
C LYS A 362 12.43 -4.12 2.25
N ILE A 363 11.96 -5.13 2.99
CA ILE A 363 11.05 -4.95 4.13
C ILE A 363 11.79 -4.20 5.24
N ASP A 364 11.20 -3.15 5.79
CA ASP A 364 11.88 -2.30 6.78
C ASP A 364 12.45 -3.11 7.97
N PRO A 365 13.71 -2.86 8.39
CA PRO A 365 14.35 -3.55 9.51
C PRO A 365 13.54 -3.54 10.80
N TRP A 366 12.69 -2.53 11.02
CA TRP A 366 11.77 -2.47 12.15
C TRP A 366 10.85 -3.70 12.19
N PHE A 367 10.17 -4.02 11.09
CA PHE A 367 9.30 -5.20 11.01
C PHE A 367 10.09 -6.50 11.12
N LEU A 368 11.23 -6.57 10.43
CA LEU A 368 12.11 -7.75 10.44
C LEU A 368 12.63 -8.07 11.85
N SER A 369 12.92 -7.05 12.67
CA SER A 369 13.37 -7.24 14.05
C SER A 369 12.33 -7.95 14.92
N TYR A 370 11.05 -7.59 14.78
CA TYR A 370 9.96 -8.22 15.51
C TYR A 370 9.63 -9.62 15.01
N ILE A 371 9.75 -9.87 13.70
CA ILE A 371 9.61 -11.20 13.13
C ILE A 371 10.73 -12.11 13.64
N LYS A 372 11.98 -11.62 13.66
CA LYS A 372 13.11 -12.36 14.24
C LYS A 372 12.93 -12.65 15.73
N ASP A 373 12.41 -11.70 16.50
CA ASP A 373 12.10 -11.92 17.92
C ASP A 373 11.00 -12.97 18.14
N LEU A 374 10.01 -13.07 17.25
CA LEU A 374 9.04 -14.18 17.26
C LEU A 374 9.73 -15.53 17.05
N ILE A 375 10.67 -15.62 16.10
CA ILE A 375 11.44 -16.85 15.85
C ILE A 375 12.35 -17.22 17.03
N ASN A 376 12.97 -16.23 17.67
CA ASN A 376 13.74 -16.47 18.90
C ASN A 376 12.84 -17.02 20.03
N THR A 377 11.62 -16.49 20.14
CA THR A 377 10.64 -16.95 21.12
C THR A 377 10.21 -18.39 20.84
N GLU A 378 9.96 -18.73 19.57
CA GLU A 378 9.64 -20.08 19.13
C GLU A 378 10.74 -21.08 19.52
N LYS A 379 12.01 -20.73 19.28
CA LYS A 379 13.16 -21.54 19.68
C LYS A 379 13.24 -21.75 21.20
N GLN A 380 12.92 -20.73 21.99
CA GLN A 380 12.86 -20.87 23.46
C GLN A 380 11.76 -21.83 23.89
N ILE A 381 10.59 -21.77 23.23
CA ILE A 381 9.47 -22.65 23.51
C ILE A 381 9.82 -24.10 23.17
N SER A 382 10.42 -24.37 22.00
CA SER A 382 10.78 -25.73 21.59
C SER A 382 11.86 -26.38 22.48
N MET A 383 12.72 -25.58 23.10
CA MET A 383 13.72 -26.06 24.07
C MET A 383 13.16 -26.27 25.48
N THR A 384 11.94 -25.81 25.76
CA THR A 384 11.36 -25.82 27.11
C THR A 384 10.31 -26.92 27.22
N LYS A 385 10.46 -27.82 28.21
CA LYS A 385 9.45 -28.84 28.49
C LYS A 385 8.16 -28.19 28.97
N VAL A 386 7.01 -28.71 28.54
CA VAL A 386 5.67 -28.22 28.94
C VAL A 386 5.50 -28.14 30.47
N SER A 387 6.09 -29.07 31.22
CA SER A 387 6.10 -29.06 32.70
C SER A 387 6.74 -27.81 33.31
N ASN A 388 7.58 -27.10 32.54
CA ASN A 388 8.33 -25.93 32.98
C ASN A 388 7.69 -24.61 32.49
N PHE A 389 6.53 -24.68 31.83
CA PHE A 389 5.76 -23.49 31.43
C PHE A 389 5.07 -22.91 32.66
N HIS A 390 5.74 -21.96 33.30
CA HIS A 390 5.18 -21.18 34.40
C HIS A 390 4.35 -20.00 33.86
N HIS A 391 3.55 -19.41 34.75
CA HIS A 391 2.62 -18.33 34.43
C HIS A 391 3.26 -17.20 33.61
N ASP A 392 4.41 -16.69 34.05
CA ASP A 392 5.03 -15.51 33.42
C ASP A 392 5.51 -15.81 32.01
N PHE A 393 6.15 -16.96 31.80
CA PHE A 393 6.52 -17.43 30.45
C PHE A 393 5.31 -17.55 29.54
N LEU A 394 4.23 -18.20 29.99
CA LEU A 394 2.99 -18.30 29.22
C LEU A 394 2.40 -16.93 28.90
N ARG A 395 2.39 -16.01 29.87
CA ARG A 395 1.87 -14.66 29.68
C ARG A 395 2.68 -13.92 28.62
N ASP A 396 4.01 -14.02 28.63
CA ASP A 396 4.89 -13.34 27.69
C ASP A 396 4.69 -13.85 26.26
N ILE A 397 4.65 -15.18 26.05
CA ILE A 397 4.41 -15.74 24.71
C ILE A 397 3.01 -15.37 24.20
N LYS A 398 2.00 -15.32 25.08
CA LYS A 398 0.63 -14.91 24.71
C LYS A 398 0.57 -13.43 24.32
N ARG A 399 1.34 -12.55 24.98
CA ARG A 399 1.43 -11.12 24.65
C ARG A 399 2.11 -10.85 23.30
N LYS A 400 2.93 -11.79 22.81
CA LYS A 400 3.48 -11.78 21.43
C LYS A 400 2.53 -12.37 20.39
N GLY A 401 1.33 -12.80 20.79
CA GLY A 401 0.32 -13.36 19.90
C GLY A 401 0.45 -14.85 19.60
N SER A 402 1.35 -15.57 20.27
CA SER A 402 1.66 -16.97 19.92
C SER A 402 0.42 -17.87 20.04
N PRO A 403 0.11 -18.66 18.99
CA PRO A 403 -0.95 -19.67 19.03
C PRO A 403 -0.54 -20.83 19.94
N ILE A 404 -1.45 -21.32 20.78
CA ILE A 404 -1.18 -22.51 21.63
C ILE A 404 -1.15 -23.78 20.76
N SER A 405 -1.80 -23.77 19.59
CA SER A 405 -1.96 -24.91 18.69
C SER A 405 -0.71 -25.33 17.91
N VAL A 406 0.33 -24.48 17.84
CA VAL A 406 1.55 -24.76 17.07
C VAL A 406 2.52 -25.70 17.81
N TYR A 407 2.37 -25.85 19.12
CA TYR A 407 3.29 -26.65 19.94
C TYR A 407 2.82 -28.10 20.11
N ARG A 408 2.34 -28.72 19.01
CA ARG A 408 2.03 -30.16 18.97
C ARG A 408 3.24 -30.95 18.48
N SER A 409 4.20 -31.22 19.37
CA SER A 409 4.88 -32.51 19.54
C SER A 409 5.95 -32.38 20.62
#